data_AF-A0A839J7H4-F1
#
_entry.id   AF-A0A839J7H4-F1
#
_cell.length_a   1.000
_cell.length_b   1.000
_cell.length_c   1.000
_cell.angle_alpha   90.00
_cell.angle_beta   90.00
_cell.angle_gamma   90.00
#
_symmetry.space_group_name_H-M   'P 1'
#
loop_
_entity.id
_entity.type
_entity.pdbx_description
1 polymer ?
#
loop_
_entity_poly.entity_id
_entity_poly.type
_entity_poly.pdbx_seq_one_letter_code
_entity_poly.pdbx_strand_id
1 'polypeptide(L)' 'MKARVEVTKRYAQAYADAPKQGKSVILDQVVGVTGWNRDHARQQLRLRLLQAPGRAVATVAVIDRRKTKPRRYS' A
#
# COMPACT_ATOMS: atom_id res chain seq x y z
N MET A 1 1.61 -10.84 -4.86
CA MET A 1 1.09 -10.15 -3.65
C MET A 1 2.18 -9.68 -2.68
N LYS A 2 3.19 -10.51 -2.33
CA LYS A 2 4.25 -10.15 -1.34
C LYS A 2 5.00 -8.85 -1.67
N ALA A 3 5.42 -8.66 -2.92
CA ALA A 3 6.18 -7.47 -3.33
C ALA A 3 5.47 -6.13 -3.03
N ARG A 4 4.15 -6.03 -3.30
CA ARG A 4 3.38 -4.80 -3.05
C ARG A 4 3.23 -4.48 -1.55
N VAL A 5 3.12 -5.51 -0.72
CA VAL A 5 3.03 -5.37 0.75
C VAL A 5 4.37 -4.91 1.33
N GLU A 6 5.49 -5.43 0.82
CA GLU A 6 6.82 -5.01 1.25
C GLU A 6 7.16 -3.58 0.82
N VAL A 7 6.81 -3.20 -0.40
CA VAL A 7 6.95 -1.83 -0.91
C VAL A 7 6.18 -0.86 -0.02
N THR A 8 4.88 -1.09 0.19
CA THR A 8 4.07 -0.22 1.05
C THR A 8 4.56 -0.21 2.51
N LYS A 9 5.09 -1.32 3.03
CA LYS A 9 5.69 -1.37 4.38
C LYS A 9 6.95 -0.51 4.49
N ARG A 10 7.87 -0.58 3.52
CA ARG A 10 9.10 0.22 3.50
C ARG A 10 8.80 1.72 3.34
N TYR A 11 7.91 2.06 2.41
CA TYR A 11 7.63 3.47 2.09
C TYR A 11 6.65 4.15 3.05
N ALA A 12 5.87 3.41 3.85
CA ALA A 12 4.90 4.03 4.78
C ALA A 12 5.57 4.90 5.85
N GLN A 13 6.65 4.42 6.46
CA GLN A 13 7.37 5.19 7.49
C GLN A 13 8.05 6.42 6.86
N ALA A 14 8.77 6.22 5.76
CA ALA A 14 9.38 7.31 5.00
C ALA A 14 8.35 8.37 4.56
N TYR A 15 7.13 7.97 4.22
CA TYR A 15 6.05 8.89 3.85
C TYR A 15 5.51 9.70 5.04
N ALA A 16 5.50 9.12 6.24
CA ALA A 16 5.12 9.83 7.46
C ALA A 16 6.15 10.92 7.79
N ASP A 17 7.44 10.55 7.71
CA ASP A 17 8.56 11.38 8.14
C ASP A 17 8.98 12.41 7.07
N ALA A 18 8.62 12.20 5.81
CA ALA A 18 9.00 13.09 4.72
C ALA A 18 8.35 14.50 4.80
N PRO A 19 9.04 15.56 4.36
CA PRO A 19 8.44 16.88 4.13
C PRO A 19 7.48 16.86 2.93
N LYS A 20 6.70 17.93 2.73
CA LYS A 20 5.69 18.01 1.64
C LYS A 20 6.23 17.58 0.26
N GLN A 21 7.43 18.03 -0.12
CA GLN A 21 8.08 17.64 -1.39
C GLN A 21 8.57 16.19 -1.40
N GLY A 22 9.04 15.65 -0.27
CA GLY A 22 9.45 14.24 -0.18
C GLY A 22 8.28 13.27 -0.35
N LYS A 23 7.08 13.67 0.10
CA LYS A 23 5.86 12.86 -0.03
C LYS A 23 5.46 12.62 -1.49
N SER A 24 5.66 13.58 -2.39
CA SER A 24 5.36 13.39 -3.82
C SER A 24 6.30 12.37 -4.46
N VAL A 25 7.61 12.45 -4.19
CA VAL A 25 8.61 11.52 -4.73
C VAL A 25 8.32 10.08 -4.30
N ILE A 26 7.98 9.89 -3.03
CA ILE A 26 7.60 8.57 -2.50
C ILE A 26 6.34 8.05 -3.19
N LEU A 27 5.35 8.91 -3.43
CA LEU A 27 4.14 8.51 -4.17
C LEU A 27 4.46 8.11 -5.62
N ASP A 28 5.33 8.84 -6.31
CA ASP A 28 5.75 8.53 -7.68
C ASP A 28 6.45 7.16 -7.77
N GLN A 29 7.35 6.87 -6.82
CA GLN A 29 7.99 5.54 -6.74
C GLN A 29 7.00 4.42 -6.45
N VAL A 30 6.07 4.62 -5.51
CA VAL A 30 5.04 3.61 -5.20
C VAL A 30 4.14 3.36 -6.43
N VAL A 31 3.76 4.41 -7.15
CA VAL A 31 2.97 4.32 -8.39
C VAL A 31 3.74 3.52 -9.45
N GLY A 32 5.01 3.85 -9.71
CA GLY A 32 5.84 3.15 -10.69
C GLY A 32 6.05 1.67 -10.38
N VAL A 33 6.21 1.31 -9.09
CA VAL A 33 6.45 -0.08 -8.68
C VAL A 33 5.16 -0.91 -8.60
N THR A 34 4.03 -0.30 -8.21
CA THR A 34 2.77 -1.04 -7.99
C THR A 34 1.80 -1.01 -9.16
N GLY A 35 1.93 -0.01 -10.05
CA GLY A 35 0.98 0.30 -11.10
C GLY A 35 -0.33 0.91 -10.58
N TRP A 36 -0.35 1.42 -9.35
CA TRP A 36 -1.54 2.06 -8.77
C TRP A 36 -1.70 3.51 -9.22
N ASN A 37 -2.92 4.03 -9.16
CA ASN A 37 -3.14 5.47 -9.20
C ASN A 37 -2.55 6.13 -7.93
N ARG A 38 -2.08 7.37 -8.06
CA ARG A 38 -1.48 8.19 -7.00
C ARG A 38 -2.35 8.29 -5.75
N ASP A 39 -3.66 8.47 -5.91
CA ASP A 39 -4.59 8.56 -4.77
C ASP A 39 -4.75 7.23 -4.04
N HIS A 40 -4.73 6.11 -4.80
CA HIS A 40 -4.76 4.77 -4.21
C HIS A 40 -3.48 4.47 -3.43
N ALA A 41 -2.31 4.86 -3.97
CA ALA A 41 -1.04 4.79 -3.26
C ALA A 41 -1.07 5.61 -1.96
N ARG A 42 -1.61 6.84 -2.01
CA ARG A 42 -1.76 7.70 -0.82
C ARG A 42 -2.66 7.07 0.24
N GLN A 43 -3.82 6.52 -0.17
CA GLN A 43 -4.71 5.82 0.76
C GLN A 43 -4.00 4.64 1.41
N GLN A 44 -3.26 3.83 0.65
CA GLN A 44 -2.56 2.68 1.23
C GLN A 44 -1.48 3.08 2.23
N LEU A 45 -0.68 4.09 1.94
CA LEU A 45 0.34 4.57 2.88
C LEU A 45 -0.29 5.12 4.18
N ARG A 46 -1.40 5.87 4.07
CA ARG A 46 -2.15 6.35 5.25
C ARG A 46 -2.77 5.21 6.05
N LEU A 47 -3.49 4.31 5.39
CA LEU A 47 -4.10 3.15 6.04
C LEU A 47 -3.05 2.26 6.71
N ARG A 48 -1.83 2.20 6.14
CA ARG A 48 -0.72 1.48 6.73
C ARG A 48 -0.23 2.12 8.04
N LEU A 49 -0.18 3.45 8.11
CA LEU A 49 0.20 4.20 9.32
C LEU A 49 -0.85 4.13 10.43
N LEU A 50 -2.14 4.09 10.07
CA LEU A 50 -3.25 3.95 11.02
C LEU A 50 -3.36 2.56 11.66
N GLN A 51 -2.66 1.55 11.13
CA GLN A 51 -2.76 0.19 11.64
C GLN A 51 -1.74 -0.08 12.74
N ALA A 52 -2.22 -0.61 13.87
CA ALA A 52 -1.39 -1.13 14.94
C ALA A 52 -0.34 -2.13 14.40
N PRO A 53 0.90 -2.13 14.95
CA PRO A 53 1.96 -3.03 14.51
C PRO A 53 1.50 -4.49 14.68
N GLY A 54 1.17 -5.14 13.56
CA GLY A 54 0.67 -6.54 13.52
C GLY A 54 -0.48 -6.77 12.54
N ARG A 55 -1.40 -5.80 12.35
CA ARG A 55 -2.58 -5.98 11.47
C ARG A 55 -2.32 -5.67 10.00
N ALA A 56 -1.18 -5.06 9.74
CA ALA A 56 -0.96 -4.27 8.56
C ALA A 56 -0.76 -5.09 7.26
N VAL A 57 -0.51 -6.40 7.36
CA VAL A 57 -0.48 -7.34 6.21
C VAL A 57 -1.89 -7.61 5.68
N ALA A 58 -2.91 -7.51 6.53
CA ALA A 58 -4.27 -7.90 6.20
C ALA A 58 -4.90 -6.96 5.17
N THR A 59 -4.68 -5.65 5.22
CA THR A 59 -5.41 -4.68 4.38
C THR A 59 -5.01 -4.70 2.91
N VAL A 60 -3.71 -4.67 2.58
CA VAL A 60 -3.25 -4.80 1.19
C VAL A 60 -3.62 -6.17 0.62
N ALA A 61 -3.51 -7.23 1.43
CA ALA A 61 -3.94 -8.57 1.05
C ALA A 61 -5.47 -8.69 0.88
N VAL A 62 -6.27 -7.99 1.70
CA VAL A 62 -7.74 -7.98 1.65
C VAL A 62 -8.24 -7.21 0.42
N ILE A 63 -7.62 -6.06 0.10
CA ILE A 63 -8.00 -5.24 -1.05
C ILE A 63 -7.68 -5.98 -2.36
N ASP A 64 -6.52 -6.62 -2.43
CA ASP A 64 -6.11 -7.38 -3.61
C ASP A 64 -6.88 -8.73 -3.67
N ARG A 65 -7.26 -9.36 -2.53
CA ARG A 65 -8.22 -10.50 -2.50
C ARG A 65 -9.59 -10.16 -3.08
N ARG A 66 -10.12 -8.95 -2.87
CA ARG A 66 -11.39 -8.55 -3.51
C ARG A 66 -11.28 -8.51 -5.04
N LYS A 67 -10.07 -8.40 -5.59
CA LYS A 67 -9.80 -8.50 -7.03
C LYS A 67 -9.45 -9.91 -7.49
N THR A 68 -9.21 -10.86 -6.58
CA THR A 68 -9.00 -12.27 -6.96
C THR A 68 -10.33 -12.94 -7.31
N LYS A 69 -10.34 -13.72 -8.39
CA LYS A 69 -11.53 -14.43 -8.93
C LYS A 69 -12.31 -15.14 -7.80
N PRO A 70 -13.65 -15.03 -7.75
CA PRO A 70 -14.43 -15.74 -6.74
C PRO A 70 -14.14 -17.23 -6.80
N ARG A 71 -13.88 -17.85 -5.64
CA ARG A 71 -13.78 -19.30 -5.50
C ARG A 71 -15.15 -19.88 -5.85
N ARG A 72 -15.27 -20.56 -6.98
CA ARG A 72 -16.43 -21.38 -7.29
C ARG A 72 -16.37 -22.61 -6.39
N TYR A 73 -17.45 -22.84 -5.66
CA TYR A 73 -17.68 -24.11 -4.99
C TYR A 73 -18.19 -25.08 -6.06
N SER A 74 -17.45 -26.18 -6.23
CA SER A 74 -17.83 -27.33 -7.05
C SER A 74 -18.99 -28.09 -6.42
#